data_AF-A0A4R3A9Z2-F1
#
_entry.id   AF-A0A4R3A9Z2-F1
#
_cell.length_a   1.000
_cell.length_b   1.000
_cell.length_c   1.000
_cell.angle_alpha   90.00
_cell.angle_beta   90.00
_cell.angle_gamma   90.00
#
_symmetry.space_group_name_H-M   'P 1'
#
loop_
_entity.id
_entity.type
_entity.pdbx_description
1 polymer ?
#
loop_
_entity_poly.entity_id
_entity_poly.type
_entity_poly.pdbx_seq_one_letter_code
_entity_poly.pdbx_strand_id
1 'polypeptide(L)'
;MTILTVTSEGEVILDRKLLETLDIAPGDRLVALPQADGGLSLSRMRDKAAPTGEKAEGGLEAFFGGLKNRRQPAPSLDEINEAIESGWAGKVRFDDDR
;
A
#
# COMPACT_ATOMS: atom_id res chain seq x y z
N MET A 1 22.50 -5.58 -7.00
CA MET A 1 22.22 -6.94 -7.51
C MET A 1 23.02 -7.91 -6.67
N THR A 2 22.36 -8.85 -6.00
CA THR A 2 23.01 -9.90 -5.21
C THR A 2 22.85 -11.21 -5.97
N ILE A 3 23.93 -11.96 -6.12
CA ILE A 3 23.92 -13.28 -6.78
C ILE A 3 24.01 -14.32 -5.67
N LEU A 4 23.04 -15.22 -5.62
CA LEU A 4 23.01 -16.33 -4.66
C LEU A 4 23.21 -17.64 -5.43
N THR A 5 23.93 -18.57 -4.83
CA THR A 5 24.17 -19.89 -5.41
C THR A 5 23.26 -20.91 -4.74
N VAL A 6 22.64 -21.77 -5.55
CA VAL A 6 21.87 -22.91 -5.06
C VAL A 6 22.86 -23.95 -4.54
N THR A 7 22.65 -24.42 -3.31
CA THR A 7 23.48 -25.46 -2.70
C THR A 7 23.25 -26.80 -3.40
N SER A 8 24.11 -27.80 -3.13
CA SER A 8 23.91 -29.16 -3.64
C SER A 8 22.58 -29.79 -3.19
N GLU A 9 22.00 -29.28 -2.11
CA GLU A 9 20.72 -29.76 -1.56
C GLU A 9 19.52 -29.01 -2.15
N GLY A 10 19.75 -28.03 -3.03
CA GLY A 10 18.68 -27.23 -3.65
C GLY A 10 18.27 -26.01 -2.83
N GLU A 11 19.02 -25.66 -1.79
CA GLU A 11 18.71 -24.51 -0.92
C GLU A 11 19.36 -23.23 -1.44
N VAL A 12 18.79 -22.07 -1.05
CA VAL A 12 19.41 -20.76 -1.28
C VAL A 12 19.60 -20.08 0.06
N ILE A 13 20.85 -19.73 0.36
CA ILE A 13 21.22 -19.10 1.64
C ILE A 13 21.15 -17.58 1.47
N LEU A 14 20.32 -16.94 2.28
CA LEU A 14 20.24 -15.48 2.34
C LEU A 14 21.34 -14.96 3.27
N ASP A 15 22.18 -14.06 2.78
CA ASP A 15 23.18 -13.41 3.62
C ASP A 15 22.54 -12.43 4.63
N ARG A 16 23.30 -12.05 5.64
CA ARG A 16 22.82 -11.15 6.69
C ARG A 16 22.32 -9.81 6.15
N LYS A 17 22.98 -9.26 5.12
CA LYS A 17 22.61 -7.98 4.52
C LYS A 17 21.25 -8.04 3.82
N LEU A 18 20.97 -9.17 3.17
CA LEU A 18 19.71 -9.41 2.50
C LEU A 18 18.57 -9.66 3.51
N LEU A 19 18.85 -10.38 4.59
CA LEU A 19 17.91 -10.53 5.72
C LEU A 19 17.53 -9.18 6.32
N GLU A 20 18.50 -8.29 6.56
CA GLU A 20 18.26 -6.93 7.06
C GLU A 20 17.46 -6.08 6.07
N THR A 21 17.76 -6.16 4.78
CA THR A 21 17.04 -5.41 3.73
C THR A 21 15.59 -5.84 3.60
N LEU A 22 15.32 -7.14 3.78
CA LEU A 22 13.97 -7.72 3.67
C LEU A 22 13.20 -7.72 4.99
N ASP A 23 13.81 -7.25 6.09
CA ASP A 23 13.25 -7.28 7.44
C ASP A 23 12.81 -8.70 7.88
N ILE A 24 13.69 -9.67 7.61
CA ILE A 24 13.49 -11.10 7.92
C ILE A 24 14.47 -11.49 9.04
N ALA A 25 13.94 -12.10 10.10
CA ALA A 25 14.71 -12.66 11.20
C ALA A 25 14.77 -14.20 11.13
N PRO A 26 15.79 -14.83 11.75
CA PRO A 26 15.79 -16.28 11.94
C PRO A 26 14.51 -16.77 12.63
N GLY A 27 13.86 -17.78 12.06
CA GLY A 27 12.58 -18.31 12.54
C GLY A 27 11.36 -17.75 11.83
N ASP A 28 11.52 -16.69 11.03
CA ASP A 28 10.45 -16.23 10.14
C ASP A 28 10.16 -17.24 9.04
N ARG A 29 8.88 -17.39 8.71
CA ARG A 29 8.43 -18.18 7.56
C ARG A 29 8.33 -17.28 6.34
N LEU A 30 8.75 -17.78 5.19
CA LEU A 30 8.66 -17.06 3.91
C LEU A 30 7.66 -17.75 3.00
N VAL A 31 6.92 -16.94 2.23
CA VAL A 31 6.10 -17.40 1.13
C VAL A 31 6.88 -17.19 -0.16
N ALA A 32 6.99 -18.27 -0.94
CA ALA A 32 7.62 -18.28 -2.25
C ALA A 32 6.54 -18.37 -3.33
N LEU A 33 6.47 -17.37 -4.20
CA LEU A 33 5.49 -17.31 -5.28
C LEU A 33 6.23 -17.30 -6.64
N PRO A 34 6.08 -18.35 -7.46
CA PRO A 34 6.62 -18.36 -8.80
C PRO A 34 5.89 -17.35 -9.68
N GLN A 35 6.64 -16.66 -10.53
CA GLN A 35 6.12 -15.68 -11.49
C GLN A 35 6.12 -16.28 -12.91
N ALA A 36 5.25 -15.75 -13.77
CA ALA A 36 5.07 -16.27 -15.13
C ALA A 36 6.31 -16.09 -16.03
N ASP A 37 7.18 -15.14 -15.69
CA ASP A 37 8.46 -14.87 -16.36
C ASP A 37 9.61 -15.78 -15.88
N GLY A 38 9.32 -16.76 -15.01
CA GLY A 38 10.33 -17.62 -14.39
C GLY A 38 11.00 -16.99 -13.17
N GLY A 39 10.53 -15.81 -12.72
CA GLY A 39 10.96 -15.19 -11.48
C GLY A 39 10.41 -15.88 -10.23
N LEU A 40 10.98 -15.52 -9.08
CA LEU A 40 10.51 -15.94 -7.77
C LEU A 40 10.35 -14.71 -6.87
N SER A 41 9.14 -14.50 -6.36
CA SER A 41 8.89 -13.51 -5.33
C SER A 41 8.95 -14.17 -3.96
N LEU A 42 9.78 -13.60 -3.08
CA LEU A 42 9.90 -14.01 -1.68
C LEU A 42 9.36 -12.90 -0.77
N SER A 43 8.48 -13.26 0.15
CA SER A 43 7.93 -12.33 1.13
C SER A 43 7.77 -13.00 2.48
N ARG A 44 7.90 -12.23 3.56
CA ARG A 44 7.64 -12.73 4.91
C ARG A 44 6.17 -13.12 5.04
N MET A 45 5.93 -14.35 5.49
CA MET A 45 4.60 -14.83 5.81
C MET A 45 4.09 -14.05 7.02
N ARG A 46 3.18 -13.11 6.78
CA ARG A 46 2.41 -12.48 7.85
C ARG A 46 1.35 -13.47 8.26
N ASP A 47 1.49 -14.06 9.44
CA ASP A 47 0.41 -14.86 10.00
C ASP A 47 -0.84 -13.97 10.08
N LYS A 48 -1.95 -14.43 9.49
CA LYS A 48 -3.25 -13.75 9.53
C LYS A 48 -3.77 -13.50 10.97
N ALA A 49 -3.07 -14.04 11.97
CA ALA A 49 -3.31 -13.85 13.39
C ALA A 49 -2.55 -12.64 13.98
N ALA A 50 -1.83 -11.84 13.19
CA ALA A 50 -1.66 -10.44 13.57
C ALA A 50 -3.07 -9.85 13.56
N PRO A 51 -3.65 -9.49 14.72
CA PRO A 51 -5.05 -9.11 14.79
C PRO A 51 -5.27 -7.96 13.82
N THR A 52 -6.13 -8.19 12.83
CA THR A 52 -6.83 -7.16 12.06
C THR A 52 -7.67 -6.23 12.95
N GLY A 53 -7.50 -6.27 14.27
CA GLY A 53 -8.16 -5.49 15.30
C GLY A 53 -7.24 -4.73 16.25
N GLU A 54 -5.92 -4.88 16.22
CA GLU A 54 -5.01 -4.02 17.00
C GLU A 54 -4.23 -3.13 16.07
N LYS A 55 -4.86 -1.99 15.75
CA LYS A 55 -4.24 -0.83 15.11
C LYS A 55 -3.29 -1.21 13.97
N ALA A 56 -3.86 -1.40 12.78
CA ALA A 56 -3.11 -1.04 11.58
C ALA A 56 -2.84 0.47 11.65
N GLU A 57 -1.79 0.89 12.36
CA GLU A 57 -1.35 2.30 12.47
C GLU A 57 -0.93 2.86 11.10
N GLY A 58 -0.98 2.06 10.03
CA GLY A 58 -0.79 2.48 8.64
C GLY A 58 -1.73 1.86 7.61
N GLY A 59 -2.87 1.26 8.02
CA GLY A 59 -3.87 0.76 7.07
C GLY A 59 -4.68 1.90 6.44
N LEU A 60 -5.20 1.71 5.21
CA LEU A 60 -6.06 2.71 4.55
C LEU A 60 -7.30 3.04 5.40
N GLU A 61 -7.75 2.08 6.18
CA GLU A 61 -8.85 2.21 7.13
C GLU A 61 -8.58 3.27 8.20
N ALA A 62 -7.32 3.44 8.61
CA ALA A 62 -6.92 4.49 9.56
C ALA A 62 -7.00 5.90 8.95
N PHE A 63 -6.99 6.01 7.62
CA PHE A 63 -7.17 7.26 6.90
C PHE A 63 -8.66 7.61 6.65
N PHE A 64 -9.58 6.66 6.85
CA PHE A 64 -11.00 6.91 6.67
C PHE A 64 -11.50 7.99 7.63
N GLY A 65 -12.05 9.06 7.04
CA GLY A 65 -12.51 10.23 7.78
C GLY A 65 -11.49 11.35 7.93
N GLY A 66 -10.25 11.19 7.46
CA GLY A 66 -9.25 12.26 7.42
C GLY A 66 -9.68 13.45 6.54
N LEU A 67 -10.50 13.20 5.52
CA LEU A 67 -11.09 14.22 4.65
C LEU A 67 -12.50 14.67 5.07
N LYS A 68 -12.99 14.25 6.24
CA LYS A 68 -14.30 14.72 6.73
C LYS A 68 -14.21 16.19 7.09
N ASN A 69 -14.72 17.05 6.22
CA ASN A 69 -14.87 18.48 6.51
C ASN A 69 -16.01 18.67 7.53
N ARG A 70 -15.67 18.83 8.81
CA ARG A 70 -16.67 19.05 9.89
C ARG A 70 -17.37 20.41 9.80
N ARG A 71 -16.86 21.35 9.00
CA ARG A 71 -17.33 22.73 8.95
C ARG A 71 -18.16 23.06 7.71
N GLN A 72 -18.20 22.19 6.71
CA GLN A 72 -19.02 22.37 5.52
C GLN A 72 -19.89 21.12 5.32
N PRO A 73 -21.23 21.27 5.24
CA PRO A 73 -22.10 20.18 4.86
C PRO A 73 -21.70 19.66 3.47
N ALA A 74 -21.91 18.36 3.24
CA ALA A 74 -21.73 17.79 1.90
C ALA A 74 -22.67 18.52 0.93
N PRO A 75 -22.18 18.91 -0.26
CA PRO A 75 -23.02 19.57 -1.25
C PRO A 75 -24.14 18.62 -1.70
N SER A 76 -25.31 19.20 -1.92
CA SER A 76 -26.44 18.54 -2.55
C SER A 76 -26.12 18.12 -3.98
N LEU A 77 -26.91 17.21 -4.53
CA LEU A 77 -26.74 16.75 -5.91
C LEU A 77 -26.89 17.92 -6.90
N ASP A 78 -27.76 18.87 -6.61
CA ASP A 78 -28.00 20.04 -7.45
C ASP A 78 -26.77 20.97 -7.47
N GLU A 79 -26.18 21.24 -6.30
CA GLU A 79 -24.94 22.03 -6.19
C GLU A 79 -23.76 21.36 -6.91
N ILE A 80 -23.69 20.02 -6.88
CA ILE A 80 -22.69 19.26 -7.63
C ILE A 80 -22.90 19.41 -9.14
N ASN A 81 -24.14 19.28 -9.62
CA ASN A 81 -24.46 19.42 -11.03
C ASN A 81 -24.16 20.83 -11.54
N GLU A 82 -24.53 21.87 -10.78
CA GLU A 82 -24.25 23.26 -11.12
C GLU A 82 -22.73 23.55 -11.19
N ALA A 83 -21.96 23.00 -10.25
CA ALA A 83 -20.51 23.11 -10.25
C ALA A 83 -19.87 22.40 -11.45
N ILE A 84 -20.37 21.22 -11.81
CA ILE A 84 -19.92 20.47 -13.00
C ILE A 84 -20.21 21.29 -14.27
N GLU A 85 -21.44 21.76 -14.46
CA GLU A 85 -21.83 22.57 -15.62
C GLU A 85 -21.00 23.85 -15.73
N SER A 86 -20.81 24.56 -14.62
CA SER A 86 -20.02 25.79 -14.56
C SER A 86 -18.54 25.55 -14.86
N GLY A 87 -17.98 24.43 -14.39
CA GLY A 87 -16.61 24.01 -14.68
C GLY A 87 -16.41 23.72 -16.17
N TRP A 88 -17.29 22.92 -16.78
CA TRP A 88 -17.24 22.63 -18.22
C TRP A 88 -17.49 23.85 -19.10
N ALA A 89 -18.30 24.80 -18.65
CA ALA A 89 -18.54 26.07 -19.34
C ALA A 89 -17.38 27.08 -19.19
N GLY A 90 -16.30 26.74 -18.46
CA GLY A 90 -15.15 27.62 -18.24
C GLY A 90 -15.46 28.86 -17.39
N LYS A 91 -16.54 28.82 -16.60
CA LYS A 91 -16.99 29.93 -15.75
C LYS A 91 -16.28 29.98 -14.40
N VAL A 92 -15.63 28.88 -14.01
CA VAL A 92 -14.84 28.79 -12.77
C VAL A 92 -13.40 29.21 -13.08
N ARG A 93 -12.91 30.26 -12.41
CA ARG A 93 -11.48 30.62 -12.39
C ARG A 93 -10.90 30.18 -11.05
N PHE A 94 -9.83 29.40 -11.08
CA PHE A 94 -9.16 28.86 -9.88
C PHE A 94 -8.17 29.85 -9.23
N ASP A 95 -8.33 31.16 -9.47
CA ASP A 95 -7.33 32.17 -9.08
C ASP A 95 -7.48 32.69 -7.63
N ASP A 96 -8.35 32.13 -6.79
CA ASP A 96 -8.71 32.74 -5.49
C ASP A 96 -8.60 31.81 -4.27
N ASP A 97 -7.64 30.89 -4.27
CA ASP A 97 -7.23 30.14 -3.06
C ASP A 97 -5.89 30.67 -2.53
N ARG A 98 -5.93 31.74 -1.73
CA ARG A 98 -4.89 32.12 -0.75
C ARG A 98 -5.42 32.02 0.67
#